data_AF-A0A831Y0N0-F1
#
_entry.id   AF-A0A831Y0N0-F1
#
_cell.length_a   1.000
_cell.length_b   1.000
_cell.length_c   1.000
_cell.angle_alpha   90.00
_cell.angle_beta   90.00
_cell.angle_gamma   90.00
#
_symmetry.space_group_name_H-M   'P 1'
#
loop_
_entity.id
_entity.type
_entity.pdbx_description
1 polymer ?
#
loop_
_entity_poly.entity_id
_entity_poly.type
_entity_poly.pdbx_seq_one_letter_code
_entity_poly.pdbx_strand_id
1 'polypeptide(L)'
;MMIDPATHRLDSVPYVVSPNHDARPRDERIELVVIHGMSLPPGEFGGPAIERFFSNQLDPGEHPYFEEIRDLRVSAHLVIYRDGSIT
;
A
#
# COMPACT_ATOMS: atom_id res chain seq x y z
N MET A 1 0.40 18.61 -5.79
CA MET A 1 1.04 17.33 -5.49
C MET A 1 2.36 17.27 -6.23
N MET A 2 3.45 17.41 -5.49
CA MET A 2 4.83 17.31 -5.94
C MET A 2 5.52 16.21 -5.15
N ILE A 3 6.61 15.67 -5.68
CA ILE A 3 7.47 14.76 -4.92
C ILE A 3 8.48 15.63 -4.15
N ASP A 4 8.53 15.49 -2.84
CA ASP A 4 9.57 16.09 -2.01
C ASP A 4 10.91 15.40 -2.33
N PRO A 5 11.91 16.13 -2.87
CA PRO A 5 13.19 15.54 -3.27
C PRO A 5 14.03 15.07 -2.08
N ALA A 6 13.74 15.51 -0.85
CA ALA A 6 14.47 15.06 0.34
C ALA A 6 13.95 13.71 0.87
N THR A 7 12.65 13.47 0.76
CA THR A 7 11.99 12.27 1.31
C THR A 7 11.49 11.29 0.25
N HIS A 8 11.45 11.71 -1.01
CA HIS A 8 10.87 11.01 -2.15
C HIS A 8 9.38 10.65 -1.95
N ARG A 9 8.68 11.40 -1.09
CA ARG A 9 7.26 11.22 -0.80
C ARG A 9 6.45 12.26 -1.57
N LEU A 10 5.20 11.93 -1.87
CA LEU A 10 4.25 12.92 -2.36
C LEU A 10 3.90 13.89 -1.23
N ASP A 11 3.94 15.18 -1.53
CA ASP A 11 3.43 16.21 -0.64
C ASP A 11 1.90 16.19 -0.59
N SER A 12 1.34 16.76 0.48
CA SER A 12 -0.11 17.01 0.60
C SER A 12 -1.01 15.78 0.49
N VAL A 13 -0.47 14.57 0.65
CA VAL A 13 -1.23 13.32 0.80
C VAL A 13 -0.88 12.64 2.13
N PRO A 14 -1.80 11.90 2.76
CA PRO A 14 -1.47 11.12 3.95
C PRO A 14 -0.37 10.11 3.63
N TYR A 15 0.62 10.02 4.51
CA TYR A 15 1.68 9.02 4.42
C TYR A 15 1.45 7.94 5.48
N VAL A 16 1.14 6.73 5.03
CA VAL A 16 0.94 5.56 5.90
C VAL A 16 2.23 4.74 5.93
N VAL A 17 2.83 4.62 7.11
CA VAL A 17 4.11 3.91 7.26
C VAL A 17 3.89 2.40 7.25
N SER A 18 4.42 1.73 6.23
CA SER A 18 4.50 0.26 6.20
C SER A 18 5.89 -0.22 6.65
N PRO A 19 5.99 -1.25 7.51
CA PRO A 19 7.26 -1.89 7.81
C PRO A 19 7.74 -2.82 6.68
N ASN A 20 6.90 -3.11 5.67
CA ASN A 20 7.18 -4.07 4.61
C ASN A 20 7.94 -3.39 3.46
N HIS A 21 9.20 -3.01 3.70
CA HIS A 21 10.10 -2.51 2.67
C HIS A 21 11.55 -2.76 3.08
N ASP A 22 12.45 -2.78 2.11
CA ASP A 22 13.89 -2.87 2.32
C ASP A 22 14.66 -2.02 1.28
N ALA A 23 15.99 -2.09 1.34
CA ALA A 23 16.84 -1.40 0.38
C ALA A 23 16.87 -2.17 -0.94
N ARG A 24 16.67 -1.45 -2.06
CA ARG A 24 16.94 -1.99 -3.38
C ARG A 24 18.41 -2.41 -3.50
N PRO A 25 18.76 -3.38 -4.36
CA PRO A 25 20.14 -3.72 -4.67
C PRO A 25 20.97 -2.47 -5.06
N ARG A 26 22.27 -2.52 -4.78
CA ARG A 26 23.17 -1.40 -5.08
C ARG A 26 23.16 -1.08 -6.58
N ASP A 27 23.21 0.22 -6.88
CA ASP A 27 23.27 0.76 -8.23
C ASP A 27 22.03 0.50 -9.11
N GLU A 28 20.95 -0.04 -8.54
CA GLU A 28 19.71 -0.28 -9.27
C GLU A 28 18.80 0.95 -9.27
N ARG A 29 18.43 1.41 -10.47
CA ARG A 29 17.52 2.55 -10.66
C ARG A 29 16.08 2.07 -10.82
N ILE A 30 15.12 2.89 -10.39
CA ILE A 30 13.71 2.64 -10.65
C ILE A 30 13.42 3.02 -12.09
N GLU A 31 13.06 2.04 -12.92
CA GLU A 31 12.84 2.24 -14.36
C GLU A 31 11.45 1.74 -14.82
N LEU A 32 10.67 1.15 -13.92
CA LEU A 32 9.38 0.55 -14.21
C LEU A 32 8.31 1.00 -13.21
N VAL A 33 7.14 1.33 -13.73
CA VAL A 33 5.91 1.47 -12.95
C VAL A 33 5.06 0.23 -13.17
N VAL A 34 4.70 -0.46 -12.09
CA VAL A 34 3.77 -1.59 -12.11
C VAL A 34 2.44 -1.14 -11.52
N ILE A 35 1.35 -1.37 -12.25
CA ILE A 35 0.00 -0.99 -11.83
C ILE A 35 -0.76 -2.25 -11.41
N HIS A 36 -1.22 -2.28 -10.16
CA HIS A 36 -2.07 -3.33 -9.62
C HIS A 36 -3.49 -2.81 -9.39
N GLY A 37 -4.50 -3.64 -9.65
CA GLY A 37 -5.87 -3.42 -9.19
C GLY A 37 -6.15 -4.27 -7.96
N MET A 38 -6.69 -3.69 -6.90
CA MET A 38 -7.12 -4.43 -5.73
C MET A 38 -8.42 -3.91 -5.13
N SER A 39 -9.09 -4.80 -4.39
CA SER A 39 -10.24 -4.56 -3.52
C SER A 39 -10.07 -5.46 -2.31
N LEU A 40 -10.42 -4.98 -1.13
CA LEU A 40 -10.24 -5.75 0.10
C LEU A 40 -11.36 -5.40 1.10
N PRO A 41 -12.30 -6.32 1.42
CA PRO A 41 -12.46 -7.67 0.86
C PRO A 41 -12.61 -7.73 -0.68
N PRO A 42 -12.41 -8.90 -1.32
CA PRO A 42 -12.50 -9.02 -2.78
C PRO A 42 -13.84 -8.52 -3.32
N GLY A 43 -13.80 -7.58 -4.27
CA GLY A 43 -14.98 -6.95 -4.86
C GLY A 43 -15.55 -5.77 -4.07
N GLU A 44 -15.04 -5.50 -2.88
CA GLU A 44 -15.47 -4.38 -2.02
C GLU A 44 -14.45 -3.23 -2.03
N PHE A 45 -14.96 -2.00 -2.10
CA PHE A 45 -14.15 -0.80 -2.25
C PHE A 45 -14.34 0.15 -1.07
N GLY A 46 -13.25 0.82 -0.69
CA GLY A 46 -13.23 1.76 0.43
C GLY A 46 -12.88 1.09 1.75
N GLY A 47 -12.93 1.88 2.82
CA GLY A 47 -12.53 1.44 4.15
C GLY A 47 -11.01 1.30 4.33
N PRO A 48 -10.56 0.92 5.55
CA PRO A 48 -9.15 0.96 5.93
C PRO A 48 -8.39 -0.35 5.64
N ALA A 49 -9.04 -1.36 5.06
CA ALA A 49 -8.49 -2.72 4.98
C ALA A 49 -7.18 -2.76 4.18
N ILE A 50 -7.07 -2.03 3.08
CA ILE A 50 -5.84 -1.99 2.26
C ILE A 50 -4.67 -1.40 3.06
N GLU A 51 -4.87 -0.28 3.75
CA GLU A 51 -3.85 0.35 4.59
C GLU A 51 -3.43 -0.56 5.75
N ARG A 52 -4.39 -1.20 6.41
CA ARG A 52 -4.12 -2.17 7.48
C ARG A 52 -3.36 -3.38 6.95
N PHE A 53 -3.72 -3.91 5.79
CA PHE A 53 -3.03 -5.02 5.16
C PHE A 53 -1.58 -4.68 4.86
N PHE A 54 -1.33 -3.54 4.20
CA PHE A 54 0.02 -3.12 3.88
C PHE A 54 0.87 -2.73 5.09
N SER A 55 0.26 -2.44 6.24
CA SER A 55 0.96 -2.12 7.49
C SER A 55 1.03 -3.29 8.49
N ASN A 56 0.60 -4.51 8.11
CA ASN A 56 0.50 -5.68 8.99
C ASN A 56 -0.42 -5.48 10.21
N GLN A 57 -1.49 -4.73 10.04
CA GLN A 57 -2.50 -4.41 11.06
C GLN A 57 -3.90 -4.93 10.68
N LEU A 58 -4.01 -5.74 9.63
CA LEU A 58 -5.28 -6.35 9.22
C LEU A 58 -5.66 -7.41 10.25
N ASP A 59 -6.87 -7.30 10.81
CA ASP A 59 -7.41 -8.32 11.70
C ASP A 59 -7.89 -9.53 10.88
N PRO A 60 -7.27 -10.71 11.00
CA PRO A 60 -7.68 -11.88 10.24
C PRO A 60 -9.11 -12.36 10.54
N GLY A 61 -9.65 -11.99 11.71
CA GLY A 61 -11.00 -12.36 12.14
C GLY A 61 -12.13 -11.52 11.53
N GLU A 62 -11.83 -10.39 10.87
CA GLU A 62 -12.86 -9.48 10.32
C GLU A 62 -13.53 -10.04 9.04
N HIS A 63 -12.84 -10.88 8.27
CA HIS A 63 -13.38 -11.47 7.04
C HIS A 63 -12.67 -12.79 6.69
N PRO A 64 -13.36 -13.82 6.16
CA PRO A 64 -12.74 -15.13 5.84
C PRO A 64 -11.49 -15.02 4.95
N TYR A 65 -11.52 -14.14 3.95
CA TYR A 65 -10.38 -13.90 3.07
C TYR A 65 -9.16 -13.29 3.79
N PHE A 66 -9.35 -12.58 4.89
CA PHE A 66 -8.24 -11.97 5.63
C PHE A 66 -7.39 -13.03 6.32
N GLU A 67 -8.00 -14.11 6.82
CA GLU A 67 -7.30 -15.27 7.35
C GLU A 67 -6.40 -15.93 6.28
N GLU A 68 -6.85 -15.98 5.02
CA GLU A 68 -6.07 -16.57 3.93
C GLU A 68 -4.78 -15.79 3.61
N ILE A 69 -4.77 -14.47 3.87
CA ILE A 69 -3.65 -13.57 3.54
C ILE A 69 -2.89 -13.07 4.77
N ARG A 70 -3.24 -13.54 5.98
CA ARG A 70 -2.75 -13.01 7.26
C ARG A 70 -1.23 -13.00 7.41
N ASP A 71 -0.55 -13.95 6.79
CA ASP A 71 0.90 -14.14 6.92
C ASP A 71 1.68 -13.40 5.80
N LEU A 72 0.98 -12.80 4.83
CA LEU A 72 1.61 -12.03 3.77
C LEU A 72 2.18 -10.72 4.32
N ARG A 73 3.41 -10.40 3.89
CA ARG A 73 4.09 -9.14 4.19
C ARG A 73 4.33 -8.40 2.91
N VAL A 74 3.37 -7.56 2.54
CA VAL A 74 3.38 -6.81 1.28
C VAL A 74 3.11 -5.33 1.54
N SER A 75 3.52 -4.49 0.62
CA SER A 75 3.20 -3.07 0.60
C SER A 75 3.14 -2.59 -0.85
N ALA A 76 2.60 -1.38 -1.04
CA ALA A 76 2.71 -0.64 -2.28
C ALA A 76 3.34 0.74 -1.99
N HIS A 77 3.88 1.38 -3.02
CA HIS A 77 4.39 2.74 -2.90
C HIS A 77 3.27 3.78 -2.84
N LEU A 78 2.14 3.51 -3.50
CA LEU A 78 0.96 4.37 -3.56
C LEU A 78 -0.31 3.52 -3.69
N VAL A 79 -1.39 3.98 -3.07
CA VAL A 79 -2.76 3.50 -3.30
C VAL A 79 -3.58 4.67 -3.84
N ILE A 80 -4.27 4.46 -4.96
CA ILE A 80 -5.20 5.44 -5.53
C ILE A 80 -6.60 4.86 -5.42
N TYR A 81 -7.42 5.45 -4.55
CA TYR A 81 -8.77 5.00 -4.30
C TYR A 81 -9.74 5.43 -5.41
N ARG A 82 -10.96 4.86 -5.37
CA ARG A 82 -11.99 5.09 -6.39
C ARG A 82 -12.47 6.53 -6.46
N ASP A 83 -12.39 7.26 -5.36
CA ASP A 83 -12.72 8.69 -5.27
C ASP A 83 -11.54 9.61 -5.69
N GLY A 84 -10.39 9.02 -6.04
CA GLY A 84 -9.18 9.74 -6.43
C GLY A 84 -8.29 10.16 -5.26
N SER A 85 -8.66 9.84 -4.01
CA SER A 85 -7.76 10.03 -2.87
C SER A 85 -6.54 9.11 -2.97
N ILE A 86 -5.42 9.53 -2.38
CA ILE A 86 -4.12 8.86 -2.50
C ILE A 86 -3.51 8.70 -1.10
N THR A 87 -2.95 7.53 -0.81
CA THR A 87 -2.09 7.26 0.34
C THR A 87 -0.82 6.49 -0.02
#